data_AF-A0A812YQQ1-F1
#
_entry.id   AF-A0A812YQQ1-F1
#
_cell.length_a   1.000
_cell.length_b   1.000
_cell.length_c   1.000
_cell.angle_alpha   90.00
_cell.angle_beta   90.00
_cell.angle_gamma   90.00
#
_symmetry.space_group_name_H-M   'P 1'
#
loop_
_entity.id
_entity.type
_entity.pdbx_description
1 polymer ?
#
loop_
_entity_poly.entity_id
_entity_poly.type
_entity_poly.pdbx_seq_one_letter_code
_entity_poly.pdbx_strand_id
1 'polypeptide(L)'
;MLRVRSASGEELCSVAREQVGVCLDLKRHLRSLHGFPLCLQQLLRQGRCLEDGDPVHGEPDEIQLVLLEVISEAQRGEAGKELVLAAMSGLREAVRLLLQAGVEKNCCCKDGAGGKATAILSAVQAGHTEIVRLLVEAGADQDMRDHHGRTALILAAASGQTEIVRLLVEAGADKDLRDSFARTALIAAAYKGPTEILRLLVDAGVDSDPQDSFGRTALMVAASCGQAGFVHLLLEAGAKTDSIDNFGRTAFAHAHDAGHAETVSLLQHVS
;
A
#
# COMPACT_ATOMS: atom_id res chain seq x y z
N MET A 1 -29.68 -22.13 16.20
CA MET A 1 -28.74 -21.46 15.28
C MET A 1 -29.16 -20.01 15.23
N LEU A 2 -28.23 -19.10 15.47
CA LEU A 2 -28.48 -17.67 15.37
C LEU A 2 -28.54 -17.29 13.89
N ARG A 3 -29.66 -16.72 13.45
CA ARG A 3 -29.86 -16.29 12.05
C ARG A 3 -29.59 -14.80 11.93
N VAL A 4 -28.69 -14.42 11.03
CA VAL A 4 -28.45 -13.03 10.68
C VAL A 4 -29.10 -12.73 9.34
N ARG A 5 -29.95 -11.71 9.29
CA ARG A 5 -30.65 -11.29 8.09
C ARG A 5 -30.29 -9.86 7.71
N SER A 6 -30.34 -9.52 6.44
CA SER A 6 -30.26 -8.13 5.98
C SER A 6 -31.53 -7.36 6.36
N ALA A 7 -31.50 -6.04 6.24
CA ALA A 7 -32.68 -5.19 6.40
C ALA A 7 -33.85 -5.55 5.46
N SER A 8 -33.57 -6.20 4.33
CA SER A 8 -34.57 -6.68 3.37
C SER A 8 -35.16 -8.05 3.72
N GLY A 9 -34.66 -8.70 4.77
CA GLY A 9 -35.10 -10.03 5.23
C GLY A 9 -34.35 -11.21 4.63
N GLU A 10 -33.39 -10.98 3.72
CA GLU A 10 -32.50 -12.02 3.18
C GLU A 10 -31.59 -12.59 4.28
N GLU A 11 -31.44 -13.92 4.34
CA GLU A 11 -30.54 -14.56 5.30
C GLU A 11 -29.09 -14.48 4.83
N LEU A 12 -28.26 -13.77 5.60
CA LEU A 12 -26.84 -13.54 5.30
C LEU A 12 -25.96 -14.68 5.82
N CYS A 13 -26.27 -15.19 7.01
CA CYS A 13 -25.62 -16.36 7.58
C CYS A 13 -26.42 -16.95 8.75
N SER A 14 -26.11 -18.21 9.05
CA SER A 14 -26.58 -18.93 10.23
C SER A 14 -25.36 -19.38 11.04
N VAL A 15 -25.22 -18.94 12.29
CA VAL A 15 -24.05 -19.19 13.15
C VAL A 15 -24.45 -20.05 14.35
N ALA A 16 -23.60 -21.02 14.72
CA ALA A 16 -23.83 -21.81 15.93
C ALA A 16 -23.66 -20.95 17.18
N ARG A 17 -24.53 -21.14 18.19
CA ARG A 17 -24.50 -20.33 19.42
C ARG A 17 -23.15 -20.43 20.13
N GLU A 18 -22.42 -21.53 19.97
CA GLU A 18 -21.12 -21.74 20.60
C GLU A 18 -19.98 -20.92 19.97
N GLN A 19 -20.18 -20.34 18.78
CA GLN A 19 -19.12 -19.67 18.01
C GLN A 19 -19.04 -18.15 18.22
N VAL A 20 -20.12 -17.52 18.70
CA VAL A 20 -20.23 -16.06 18.82
C VAL A 20 -20.92 -15.72 20.13
N GLY A 21 -20.21 -15.13 21.10
CA GLY A 21 -20.77 -14.84 22.42
C GLY A 21 -21.41 -13.47 22.52
N VAL A 22 -20.75 -12.45 21.96
CA VAL A 22 -21.20 -11.06 21.98
C VAL A 22 -21.35 -10.47 20.58
N CYS A 23 -22.03 -9.32 20.51
CA CYS A 23 -22.31 -8.58 19.29
C CYS A 23 -21.04 -8.33 18.46
N LEU A 24 -19.94 -7.95 19.13
CA LEU A 24 -18.66 -7.70 18.47
C LEU A 24 -18.10 -8.94 17.74
N ASP A 25 -18.26 -10.14 18.32
CA ASP A 25 -17.79 -11.38 17.69
C ASP A 25 -18.57 -11.66 16.41
N LEU A 26 -19.89 -11.44 16.46
CA LEU A 26 -20.75 -11.56 15.29
C LEU A 26 -20.37 -10.54 14.21
N LYS A 27 -20.08 -9.29 14.58
CA LYS A 27 -19.63 -8.29 13.61
C LYS A 27 -18.31 -8.66 12.94
N ARG A 28 -17.35 -9.20 13.72
CA ARG A 28 -16.07 -9.72 13.18
C ARG A 28 -16.31 -10.90 12.23
N HIS A 29 -17.25 -11.78 12.57
CA HIS A 29 -17.61 -12.91 11.72
C HIS A 29 -18.21 -12.44 10.39
N LEU A 30 -19.14 -11.50 10.41
CA LEU A 30 -19.73 -10.89 9.21
C LEU A 30 -18.68 -10.17 8.34
N ARG A 31 -17.70 -9.50 8.96
CA ARG A 31 -16.57 -8.91 8.23
C ARG A 31 -15.74 -9.98 7.52
N SER A 32 -15.47 -11.10 8.19
CA SER A 32 -14.69 -12.18 7.59
C SER A 32 -15.41 -12.90 6.45
N LEU A 33 -16.73 -13.04 6.54
CA LEU A 33 -17.54 -13.70 5.52
C LEU A 33 -17.84 -12.80 4.32
N HIS A 34 -18.27 -11.58 4.59
CA HIS A 34 -18.86 -10.69 3.59
C HIS A 34 -18.04 -9.43 3.33
N GLY A 35 -16.97 -9.19 4.09
CA GLY A 35 -16.17 -7.96 3.98
C GLY A 35 -16.86 -6.72 4.56
N PHE A 36 -17.92 -6.87 5.36
CA PHE A 36 -18.61 -5.72 5.95
C PHE A 36 -17.76 -5.05 7.05
N PRO A 37 -17.46 -3.75 6.95
CA PRO A 37 -16.70 -3.04 7.98
C PRO A 37 -17.47 -2.97 9.30
N LEU A 38 -16.80 -3.26 10.42
CA LEU A 38 -17.37 -3.22 11.78
C LEU A 38 -18.08 -1.90 12.07
N CYS A 39 -17.47 -0.77 11.71
CA CYS A 39 -18.05 0.55 11.98
C CYS A 39 -19.34 0.83 11.19
N LEU A 40 -19.57 0.11 10.09
CA LEU A 40 -20.80 0.22 9.29
C LEU A 40 -21.85 -0.82 9.68
N GLN A 41 -21.54 -1.76 10.57
CA GLN A 41 -22.50 -2.79 10.99
C GLN A 41 -23.33 -2.33 12.18
N GLN A 42 -24.63 -2.10 11.94
CA GLN A 42 -25.62 -1.92 13.00
C GLN A 42 -26.43 -3.21 13.14
N LEU A 43 -26.26 -3.90 14.28
CA LEU A 43 -27.02 -5.11 14.59
C LEU A 43 -28.25 -4.75 15.43
N LEU A 44 -29.40 -5.32 15.08
CA LEU A 44 -30.66 -5.12 15.77
C LEU A 44 -31.29 -6.46 16.19
N ARG A 45 -31.88 -6.48 17.38
CA ARG A 45 -32.75 -7.57 17.85
C ARG A 45 -34.11 -7.00 18.20
N GLN A 46 -35.15 -7.48 17.53
CA GLN A 46 -36.52 -6.93 17.65
C GLN A 46 -36.58 -5.39 17.47
N GLY A 47 -35.79 -4.85 16.54
CA GLY A 47 -35.72 -3.41 16.28
C GLY A 47 -34.93 -2.60 17.30
N ARG A 48 -34.31 -3.20 18.32
CA ARG A 48 -33.39 -2.53 19.25
C ARG A 48 -31.96 -2.71 18.81
N CYS A 49 -31.19 -1.62 18.80
CA CYS A 49 -29.75 -1.63 18.54
C CYS A 49 -29.00 -2.43 19.61
N LEU A 50 -28.07 -3.28 19.17
CA LEU A 50 -27.14 -4.00 20.05
C LEU A 50 -25.80 -3.27 20.11
N GLU A 51 -25.29 -3.07 21.31
CA GLU A 51 -23.93 -2.59 21.55
C GLU A 51 -22.92 -3.74 21.46
N ASP A 52 -21.64 -3.43 21.27
CA ASP A 52 -20.59 -4.43 21.01
C ASP A 52 -20.46 -5.50 22.12
N GLY A 53 -20.76 -5.14 23.37
CA GLY A 53 -20.73 -6.04 24.52
C GLY A 53 -22.03 -6.84 24.75
N ASP A 54 -23.10 -6.54 24.02
CA ASP A 54 -24.38 -7.19 24.24
C ASP A 54 -24.35 -8.67 23.84
N PRO A 55 -24.99 -9.55 24.61
CA PRO A 55 -25.09 -10.96 24.28
C PRO A 55 -25.98 -11.16 23.05
N VAL A 56 -25.47 -11.92 22.08
CA VAL A 56 -26.21 -12.29 20.87
C VAL A 56 -27.15 -13.47 21.09
N HIS A 57 -26.99 -14.20 22.19
CA HIS A 57 -27.90 -15.27 22.58
C HIS A 57 -29.11 -14.68 23.32
N GLY A 58 -30.30 -14.95 22.81
CA GLY A 58 -31.56 -14.52 23.41
C GLY A 58 -32.69 -14.64 22.39
N GLU A 59 -33.89 -14.97 22.85
CA GLU A 59 -35.06 -15.10 21.96
C GLU A 59 -35.57 -13.71 21.53
N PRO A 60 -35.91 -13.50 20.24
CA PRO A 60 -35.75 -14.42 19.13
C PRO A 60 -34.28 -14.50 18.68
N ASP A 61 -33.89 -15.70 18.24
CA ASP A 61 -32.59 -16.04 17.64
C ASP A 61 -32.36 -15.38 16.25
N GLU A 62 -32.99 -14.25 16.00
CA GLU A 62 -32.93 -13.49 14.76
C GLU A 62 -32.32 -12.12 15.03
N ILE A 63 -31.22 -11.84 14.33
CA ILE A 63 -30.54 -10.55 14.34
C ILE A 63 -30.63 -9.96 12.94
N GLN A 64 -31.04 -8.71 12.86
CA GLN A 64 -31.01 -7.94 11.62
C GLN A 64 -29.71 -7.16 11.55
N LEU A 65 -29.01 -7.26 10.43
CA LEU A 65 -27.91 -6.40 10.04
C LEU A 65 -28.44 -5.27 9.17
N VAL A 66 -28.18 -4.04 9.60
CA VAL A 66 -28.31 -2.82 8.81
C VAL A 66 -26.91 -2.30 8.54
N LEU A 67 -26.55 -2.17 7.27
CA LEU A 67 -25.31 -1.51 6.87
C LEU A 67 -25.54 -0.01 6.82
N LEU A 68 -24.73 0.74 7.55
CA LEU A 68 -24.76 2.19 7.55
C LEU A 68 -24.11 2.72 6.26
N GLU A 69 -24.77 3.68 5.62
CA GLU A 69 -24.23 4.37 4.44
C GLU A 69 -23.30 5.53 4.81
N VAL A 70 -23.39 6.03 6.04
CA VAL A 70 -22.59 7.15 6.56
C VAL A 70 -22.05 6.82 7.95
N ILE A 71 -20.81 7.24 8.21
CA ILE A 71 -20.22 7.18 9.54
C ILE A 71 -20.57 8.42 10.35
N SER A 72 -20.84 8.24 11.64
CA SER A 72 -20.99 9.36 12.57
C SER A 72 -19.64 10.00 12.92
N GLU A 73 -19.66 11.24 13.40
CA GLU A 73 -18.48 11.95 13.91
C GLU A 73 -17.67 11.12 14.92
N ALA A 74 -18.38 10.42 15.82
CA ALA A 74 -17.78 9.59 16.86
C ALA A 74 -17.00 8.38 16.28
N GLN A 75 -17.39 7.89 15.10
CA GLN A 75 -16.81 6.70 14.48
C GLN A 75 -15.62 7.03 13.56
N ARG A 76 -15.39 8.29 13.17
CA ARG A 76 -14.37 8.66 12.18
C ARG A 76 -12.96 8.17 12.54
N GLY A 77 -12.57 8.28 13.80
CA GLY A 77 -11.25 7.85 14.26
C GLY A 77 -11.04 6.33 14.18
N GLU A 78 -12.09 5.55 14.44
CA GLU A 78 -12.03 4.08 14.34
C GLU A 78 -12.16 3.61 12.89
N ALA A 79 -13.03 4.25 12.10
CA ALA A 79 -13.24 3.92 10.71
C ALA A 79 -11.96 4.11 9.87
N GLY A 80 -11.16 5.14 10.17
CA GLY A 80 -9.84 5.30 9.55
C GLY A 80 -8.88 4.15 9.87
N LYS A 81 -8.81 3.70 11.13
CA LYS A 81 -8.00 2.54 11.50
C LYS A 81 -8.50 1.27 10.81
N GLU A 82 -9.81 1.11 10.71
CA GLU A 82 -10.40 -0.03 10.02
C GLU A 82 -10.08 0.01 8.52
N LEU A 83 -10.05 1.17 7.88
CA LEU A 83 -9.62 1.33 6.48
C LEU A 83 -8.17 0.88 6.28
N VAL A 84 -7.25 1.29 7.17
CA VAL A 84 -5.85 0.82 7.11
C VAL A 84 -5.76 -0.69 7.28
N LEU A 85 -6.49 -1.27 8.24
CA LEU A 85 -6.51 -2.71 8.48
C LEU A 85 -7.08 -3.47 7.28
N ALA A 86 -8.21 -3.02 6.72
CA ALA A 86 -8.83 -3.62 5.55
C ALA A 86 -7.89 -3.59 4.34
N ALA A 87 -7.20 -2.46 4.13
CA ALA A 87 -6.22 -2.29 3.07
C ALA A 87 -5.03 -3.23 3.23
N MET A 88 -4.49 -3.39 4.45
CA MET A 88 -3.40 -4.32 4.75
C MET A 88 -3.83 -5.80 4.55
N SER A 89 -5.05 -6.15 4.97
CA SER A 89 -5.57 -7.51 4.94
C SER A 89 -6.14 -7.95 3.59
N GLY A 90 -6.18 -7.07 2.58
CA GLY A 90 -6.72 -7.44 1.26
C GLY A 90 -8.25 -7.47 1.20
N LEU A 91 -8.94 -6.85 2.17
CA LEU A 91 -10.41 -6.84 2.24
C LEU A 91 -10.99 -5.77 1.29
N ARG A 92 -10.95 -6.06 -0.02
CA ARG A 92 -11.37 -5.13 -1.07
C ARG A 92 -12.77 -4.55 -0.85
N GLU A 93 -13.74 -5.38 -0.48
CA GLU A 93 -15.12 -4.92 -0.29
C GLU A 93 -15.26 -4.01 0.93
N ALA A 94 -14.53 -4.30 2.01
CA ALA A 94 -14.47 -3.43 3.18
C ALA A 94 -13.90 -2.06 2.81
N VAL A 95 -12.80 -2.03 2.05
CA VAL A 95 -12.20 -0.77 1.56
C VAL A 95 -13.22 0.01 0.73
N ARG A 96 -13.91 -0.64 -0.22
CA ARG A 96 -14.93 0.03 -1.04
C ARG A 96 -16.03 0.65 -0.19
N LEU A 97 -16.62 -0.11 0.74
CA LEU A 97 -17.71 0.36 1.59
C LEU A 97 -17.26 1.52 2.49
N LEU A 98 -16.06 1.44 3.06
CA LEU A 98 -15.49 2.51 3.89
C LEU A 98 -15.27 3.80 3.08
N LEU A 99 -14.77 3.71 1.86
CA LEU A 99 -14.58 4.88 0.99
C LEU A 99 -15.93 5.48 0.57
N GLN A 100 -16.92 4.65 0.24
CA GLN A 100 -18.29 5.10 -0.07
C GLN A 100 -18.95 5.80 1.12
N ALA A 101 -18.67 5.34 2.34
CA ALA A 101 -19.16 5.95 3.58
C ALA A 101 -18.43 7.26 3.96
N GLY A 102 -17.48 7.73 3.14
CA GLY A 102 -16.79 8.99 3.34
C GLY A 102 -15.73 8.96 4.45
N VAL A 103 -15.13 7.80 4.72
CA VAL A 103 -14.00 7.68 5.65
C VAL A 103 -12.82 8.54 5.18
N GLU A 104 -12.15 9.20 6.12
CA GLU A 104 -10.92 9.95 5.85
C GLU A 104 -9.83 9.00 5.34
N LYS A 105 -9.61 9.00 4.03
CA LYS A 105 -8.70 8.11 3.30
C LYS A 105 -7.21 8.35 3.62
N ASN A 106 -6.86 9.54 4.10
CA ASN A 106 -5.49 9.90 4.46
C ASN A 106 -5.20 9.73 5.95
N CYS A 107 -6.09 9.04 6.69
CA CYS A 107 -5.88 8.76 8.09
C CYS A 107 -4.57 7.98 8.28
N CYS A 108 -3.85 8.33 9.34
CA CYS A 108 -2.70 7.57 9.78
C CYS A 108 -2.95 6.94 11.14
N CYS A 109 -2.72 5.64 11.25
CA CYS A 109 -2.58 4.99 12.55
C CYS A 109 -1.11 4.88 12.92
N LYS A 110 -0.82 5.01 14.21
CA LYS A 110 0.48 4.59 14.75
C LYS A 110 0.51 3.07 14.67
N ASP A 111 1.41 2.50 13.89
CA ASP A 111 1.71 1.07 13.99
C ASP A 111 2.41 0.78 15.35
N GLY A 112 2.52 -0.50 15.72
CA GLY A 112 3.19 -0.92 16.95
C GLY A 112 4.68 -0.53 17.03
N ALA A 113 5.28 -0.06 15.93
CA ALA A 113 6.64 0.45 15.84
C ALA A 113 6.72 1.99 15.85
N GLY A 114 5.60 2.69 16.09
CA GLY A 114 5.53 4.16 16.09
C GLY A 114 5.47 4.79 14.70
N GLY A 115 5.31 3.98 13.65
CA GLY A 115 5.23 4.41 12.27
C GLY A 115 3.87 4.98 11.88
N LYS A 116 3.88 5.89 10.90
CA LYS A 116 2.68 6.46 10.27
C LYS A 116 2.22 5.51 9.15
N ALA A 117 1.23 4.67 9.43
CA ALA A 117 0.64 3.77 8.43
C ALA A 117 -0.66 4.38 7.87
N THR A 118 -0.72 4.56 6.55
CA THR A 118 -1.93 4.96 5.81
C THR A 118 -2.44 3.79 5.00
N ALA A 119 -3.71 3.85 4.58
CA ALA A 119 -4.32 2.76 3.81
C ALA A 119 -3.55 2.46 2.52
N ILE A 120 -3.09 3.50 1.80
CA ILE A 120 -2.35 3.31 0.56
C ILE A 120 -0.97 2.68 0.80
N LEU A 121 -0.23 3.13 1.83
CA LEU A 121 1.07 2.55 2.18
C LEU A 121 0.91 1.08 2.59
N SER A 122 -0.10 0.75 3.40
CA SER A 122 -0.37 -0.62 3.82
C SER A 122 -0.79 -1.53 2.66
N ALA A 123 -1.61 -1.04 1.72
CA ALA A 123 -1.99 -1.78 0.53
C ALA A 123 -0.78 -2.09 -0.37
N VAL A 124 0.11 -1.11 -0.59
CA VAL A 124 1.35 -1.29 -1.37
C VAL A 124 2.29 -2.27 -0.69
N GLN A 125 2.54 -2.12 0.62
CA GLN A 125 3.40 -3.05 1.37
C GLN A 125 2.90 -4.49 1.29
N ALA A 126 1.59 -4.69 1.30
CA ALA A 126 0.97 -6.00 1.17
C ALA A 126 0.81 -6.47 -0.30
N GLY A 127 1.05 -5.62 -1.29
CA GLY A 127 0.96 -5.94 -2.71
C GLY A 127 -0.47 -6.03 -3.26
N HIS A 128 -1.45 -5.40 -2.60
CA HIS A 128 -2.86 -5.46 -3.00
C HIS A 128 -3.20 -4.43 -4.07
N THR A 129 -2.80 -4.70 -5.32
CA THR A 129 -2.96 -3.77 -6.48
C THR A 129 -4.37 -3.20 -6.63
N GLU A 130 -5.40 -4.03 -6.50
CA GLU A 130 -6.79 -3.59 -6.66
C GLU A 130 -7.24 -2.63 -5.54
N ILE A 131 -6.71 -2.79 -4.34
CA ILE A 131 -6.96 -1.87 -3.22
C ILE A 131 -6.23 -0.54 -3.47
N VAL A 132 -5.00 -0.59 -3.98
CA VAL A 132 -4.28 0.63 -4.39
C VAL A 132 -5.09 1.40 -5.43
N ARG A 133 -5.61 0.71 -6.46
CA ARG A 133 -6.49 1.30 -7.48
C ARG A 133 -7.70 2.00 -6.84
N LEU A 134 -8.45 1.31 -5.97
CA LEU A 134 -9.61 1.89 -5.28
C LEU A 134 -9.26 3.15 -4.46
N LEU A 135 -8.14 3.13 -3.74
CA LEU A 135 -7.70 4.26 -2.94
C LEU A 135 -7.29 5.45 -3.81
N VAL A 136 -6.59 5.20 -4.90
CA VAL A 136 -6.19 6.21 -5.89
C VAL A 136 -7.40 6.82 -6.59
N GLU A 137 -8.36 6.01 -7.04
CA GLU A 137 -9.61 6.47 -7.65
C GLU A 137 -10.47 7.29 -6.67
N ALA A 138 -10.44 6.93 -5.38
CA ALA A 138 -11.04 7.72 -4.31
C ALA A 138 -10.25 9.00 -3.98
N GLY A 139 -9.11 9.25 -4.63
CA GLY A 139 -8.26 10.43 -4.48
C GLY A 139 -7.40 10.45 -3.22
N ALA A 140 -7.01 9.29 -2.69
CA ALA A 140 -6.06 9.21 -1.58
C ALA A 140 -4.74 9.90 -1.93
N ASP A 141 -4.12 10.55 -0.95
CA ASP A 141 -2.82 11.20 -1.11
C ASP A 141 -1.72 10.13 -1.24
N GLN A 142 -1.11 10.06 -2.42
CA GLN A 142 -0.11 9.08 -2.81
C GLN A 142 1.29 9.40 -2.25
N ASP A 143 1.49 10.65 -1.85
CA ASP A 143 2.78 11.19 -1.41
C ASP A 143 2.93 11.17 0.12
N MET A 144 1.95 10.59 0.81
CA MET A 144 2.04 10.28 2.22
C MET A 144 3.25 9.39 2.50
N ARG A 145 3.99 9.77 3.55
CA ARG A 145 5.24 9.10 3.94
C ARG A 145 5.06 8.25 5.18
N ASP A 146 5.70 7.08 5.16
CA ASP A 146 5.93 6.31 6.37
C ASP A 146 7.04 6.93 7.24
N HIS A 147 7.38 6.28 8.34
CA HIS A 147 8.40 6.76 9.28
C HIS A 147 9.84 6.73 8.74
N HIS A 148 10.07 6.03 7.63
CA HIS A 148 11.33 6.05 6.89
C HIS A 148 11.29 7.05 5.73
N GLY A 149 10.27 7.91 5.67
CA GLY A 149 10.10 8.88 4.60
C GLY A 149 9.66 8.27 3.27
N ARG A 150 9.33 6.97 3.23
CA ARG A 150 9.00 6.27 1.97
C ARG A 150 7.56 6.56 1.60
N THR A 151 7.35 6.92 0.33
CA THR A 151 6.02 7.03 -0.29
C THR A 151 5.56 5.69 -0.85
N ALA A 152 4.30 5.64 -1.29
CA ALA A 152 3.75 4.48 -2.00
C ALA A 152 4.61 4.10 -3.23
N LEU A 153 5.06 5.10 -3.99
CA LEU A 153 5.86 4.88 -5.20
C LEU A 153 7.25 4.31 -4.89
N ILE A 154 7.92 4.82 -3.85
CA ILE A 154 9.23 4.30 -3.40
C ILE A 154 9.09 2.84 -2.93
N LEU A 155 8.04 2.53 -2.15
CA LEU A 155 7.80 1.17 -1.66
C LEU A 155 7.52 0.19 -2.81
N ALA A 156 6.66 0.58 -3.77
CA ALA A 156 6.32 -0.26 -4.92
C ALA A 156 7.55 -0.50 -5.81
N ALA A 157 8.35 0.53 -6.05
CA ALA A 157 9.60 0.44 -6.81
C ALA A 157 10.62 -0.49 -6.13
N ALA A 158 10.84 -0.33 -4.82
CA ALA A 158 11.75 -1.17 -4.04
C ALA A 158 11.34 -2.66 -4.04
N SER A 159 10.03 -2.93 -4.01
CA SER A 159 9.46 -4.28 -4.02
C SER A 159 9.24 -4.86 -5.43
N GLY A 160 9.57 -4.12 -6.49
CA GLY A 160 9.40 -4.57 -7.87
C GLY A 160 7.94 -4.72 -8.33
N GLN A 161 7.00 -4.00 -7.72
CA GLN A 161 5.57 -4.11 -8.01
C GLN A 161 5.18 -3.23 -9.22
N THR A 162 5.52 -3.69 -10.44
CA THR A 162 5.37 -2.91 -11.68
C THR A 162 3.97 -2.31 -11.89
N GLU A 163 2.91 -3.08 -11.64
CA GLU A 163 1.54 -2.59 -11.86
C GLU A 163 1.16 -1.49 -10.87
N ILE A 164 1.59 -1.60 -9.62
CA ILE A 164 1.37 -0.55 -8.61
C ILE A 164 2.18 0.70 -8.96
N VAL A 165 3.42 0.56 -9.44
CA VAL A 165 4.21 1.69 -9.95
C VAL A 165 3.47 2.39 -11.08
N ARG A 166 2.97 1.64 -12.07
CA ARG A 166 2.19 2.18 -13.19
C ARG A 166 1.01 3.01 -12.69
N LEU A 167 0.19 2.43 -11.80
CA LEU A 167 -0.99 3.12 -11.24
C LEU A 167 -0.62 4.43 -10.54
N LEU A 168 0.43 4.42 -9.71
CA LEU A 168 0.84 5.61 -8.96
C LEU A 168 1.43 6.70 -9.87
N VAL A 169 2.22 6.31 -10.88
CA VAL A 169 2.76 7.25 -11.88
C VAL A 169 1.65 7.87 -12.71
N GLU A 170 0.70 7.06 -13.22
CA GLU A 170 -0.45 7.54 -14.00
C GLU A 170 -1.37 8.46 -13.18
N ALA A 171 -1.45 8.22 -11.88
CA ALA A 171 -2.21 9.05 -10.95
C ALA A 171 -1.44 10.26 -10.42
N GLY A 172 -0.23 10.53 -10.93
CA GLY A 172 0.52 11.75 -10.67
C GLY A 172 1.24 11.79 -9.32
N ALA A 173 1.58 10.65 -8.72
CA ALA A 173 2.45 10.62 -7.54
C ALA A 173 3.77 11.35 -7.80
N ASP A 174 4.28 12.06 -6.80
CA ASP A 174 5.54 12.79 -6.92
C ASP A 174 6.73 11.80 -6.91
N LYS A 175 7.28 11.64 -8.11
CA LYS A 175 8.40 10.74 -8.45
C LYS A 175 9.75 11.18 -7.91
N ASP A 176 9.91 12.46 -7.56
CA ASP A 176 11.17 13.05 -7.13
C ASP A 176 11.30 13.08 -5.60
N LEU A 177 10.25 12.66 -4.88
CA LEU A 177 10.30 12.52 -3.43
C LEU A 177 11.35 11.51 -3.00
N ARG A 178 11.97 11.83 -1.86
CA ARG A 178 13.07 11.06 -1.28
C ARG A 178 12.70 10.51 0.08
N ASP A 179 13.17 9.30 0.35
CA ASP A 179 13.09 8.69 1.68
C ASP A 179 14.19 9.23 2.63
N SER A 180 14.24 8.71 3.86
CA SER A 180 15.23 9.14 4.87
C SER A 180 16.69 8.84 4.49
N PHE A 181 16.93 8.02 3.46
CA PHE A 181 18.26 7.78 2.88
C PHE A 181 18.46 8.55 1.58
N ALA A 182 17.65 9.59 1.36
CA ALA A 182 17.61 10.41 0.15
C ALA A 182 17.34 9.60 -1.14
N ARG A 183 16.76 8.40 -1.05
CA ARG A 183 16.48 7.55 -2.22
C ARG A 183 15.16 7.95 -2.86
N THR A 184 15.17 8.15 -4.18
CA THR A 184 13.97 8.26 -5.01
C THR A 184 13.43 6.86 -5.38
N ALA A 185 12.26 6.81 -6.01
CA ALA A 185 11.72 5.55 -6.55
C ALA A 185 12.66 4.91 -7.58
N LEU A 186 13.34 5.73 -8.40
CA LEU A 186 14.32 5.28 -9.38
C LEU A 186 15.52 4.56 -8.71
N ILE A 187 16.11 5.18 -7.68
CA ILE A 187 17.23 4.60 -6.93
C ILE A 187 16.78 3.31 -6.21
N ALA A 188 15.55 3.30 -5.67
CA ALA A 188 14.99 2.12 -5.02
C ALA A 188 14.81 0.95 -6.01
N ALA A 189 14.31 1.21 -7.21
CA ALA A 189 14.17 0.20 -8.27
C ALA A 189 15.51 -0.38 -8.74
N ALA A 190 16.58 0.43 -8.78
CA ALA A 190 17.90 0.00 -9.27
C ALA A 190 18.55 -1.14 -8.44
N TYR A 191 18.08 -1.42 -7.23
CA TYR A 191 18.60 -2.53 -6.41
C TYR A 191 18.22 -3.90 -6.97
N LYS A 192 16.91 -4.15 -7.15
CA LYS A 192 16.35 -5.47 -7.56
C LYS A 192 15.08 -5.37 -8.41
N GLY A 193 14.70 -4.16 -8.83
CA GLY A 193 13.48 -3.94 -9.58
C GLY A 193 13.55 -4.45 -11.02
N PRO A 194 12.43 -4.85 -11.61
CA PRO A 194 12.35 -5.13 -13.03
C PRO A 194 12.62 -3.88 -13.85
N THR A 195 13.26 -4.05 -15.01
CA THR A 195 13.57 -2.97 -15.97
C THR A 195 12.34 -2.21 -16.46
N GLU A 196 11.16 -2.83 -16.41
CA GLU A 196 9.90 -2.17 -16.75
C GLU A 196 9.57 -1.00 -15.81
N ILE A 197 9.93 -1.07 -14.52
CA ILE A 197 9.74 0.05 -13.59
C ILE A 197 10.62 1.24 -13.98
N LEU A 198 11.84 0.99 -14.45
CA LEU A 198 12.71 2.05 -14.97
C LEU A 198 12.05 2.75 -16.16
N ARG A 199 11.52 1.99 -17.12
CA ARG A 199 10.82 2.57 -18.29
C ARG A 199 9.66 3.45 -17.85
N LEU A 200 8.80 2.96 -16.95
CA LEU A 200 7.69 3.75 -16.42
C LEU A 200 8.15 5.08 -15.78
N LEU A 201 9.24 5.05 -15.01
CA LEU A 201 9.75 6.24 -14.33
C LEU A 201 10.45 7.21 -15.30
N VAL A 202 11.20 6.70 -16.28
CA VAL A 202 11.87 7.51 -17.31
C VAL A 202 10.85 8.14 -18.26
N ASP A 203 9.84 7.39 -18.70
CA ASP A 203 8.75 7.88 -19.53
C ASP A 203 7.93 8.96 -18.81
N ALA A 204 7.85 8.89 -17.48
CA ALA A 204 7.26 9.92 -16.63
C ALA A 204 8.17 11.15 -16.41
N GLY A 205 9.38 11.16 -16.98
CA GLY A 205 10.34 12.26 -16.93
C GLY A 205 10.99 12.45 -15.55
N VAL A 206 11.27 11.37 -14.81
CA VAL A 206 12.00 11.45 -13.52
C VAL A 206 13.44 11.97 -13.75
N ASP A 207 13.97 12.71 -12.79
CA ASP A 207 15.41 12.99 -12.78
C ASP A 207 16.19 11.67 -12.63
N SER A 208 17.09 11.39 -13.58
CA SER A 208 17.88 10.15 -13.62
C SER A 208 19.13 10.19 -12.74
N ASP A 209 19.56 11.39 -12.32
CA ASP A 209 20.81 11.59 -11.57
C ASP A 209 20.66 12.03 -10.09
N PRO A 210 19.54 11.81 -9.37
CA PRO A 210 19.52 12.08 -7.95
C PRO A 210 20.53 11.18 -7.23
N GLN A 211 21.17 11.75 -6.22
CA GLN A 211 22.07 11.03 -5.32
C GLN A 211 21.37 10.69 -4.01
N ASP A 212 21.56 9.46 -3.53
CA ASP A 212 21.18 9.04 -2.19
C ASP A 212 22.15 9.61 -1.13
N SER A 213 21.92 9.29 0.16
CA SER A 213 22.76 9.78 1.26
C SER A 213 24.23 9.32 1.21
N PHE A 214 24.56 8.35 0.34
CA PHE A 214 25.93 7.89 0.10
C PHE A 214 26.53 8.49 -1.17
N GLY A 215 25.85 9.44 -1.81
CA GLY A 215 26.27 10.04 -3.08
C GLY A 215 25.98 9.14 -4.29
N ARG A 216 25.23 8.05 -4.13
CA ARG A 216 25.04 7.06 -5.20
C ARG A 216 23.85 7.42 -6.08
N THR A 217 24.06 7.35 -7.39
CA THR A 217 22.99 7.45 -8.40
C THR A 217 22.34 6.09 -8.65
N ALA A 218 21.21 6.06 -9.36
CA ALA A 218 20.58 4.81 -9.79
C ALA A 218 21.53 3.95 -10.66
N LEU A 219 22.35 4.59 -11.50
CA LEU A 219 23.34 3.89 -12.34
C LEU A 219 24.39 3.16 -11.49
N MET A 220 24.91 3.81 -10.43
CA MET A 220 25.86 3.18 -9.51
C MET A 220 25.25 2.01 -8.76
N VAL A 221 24.01 2.16 -8.28
CA VAL A 221 23.30 1.08 -7.58
C VAL A 221 23.07 -0.10 -8.52
N ALA A 222 22.53 0.13 -9.72
CA ALA A 222 22.31 -0.91 -10.72
C ALA A 222 23.60 -1.63 -11.12
N ALA A 223 24.70 -0.87 -11.30
CA ALA A 223 26.03 -1.40 -11.59
C ALA A 223 26.55 -2.28 -10.44
N SER A 224 26.43 -1.84 -9.18
CA SER A 224 26.84 -2.60 -8.00
C SER A 224 26.04 -3.89 -7.77
N CYS A 225 24.82 -3.94 -8.33
CA CYS A 225 23.90 -5.08 -8.22
C CYS A 225 23.91 -5.97 -9.47
N GLY A 226 24.70 -5.64 -10.50
CA GLY A 226 24.84 -6.42 -11.73
C GLY A 226 23.61 -6.36 -12.65
N GLN A 227 22.78 -5.32 -12.55
CA GLN A 227 21.57 -5.19 -13.35
C GLN A 227 21.87 -4.67 -14.77
N ALA A 228 22.43 -5.52 -15.63
CA ALA A 228 22.84 -5.15 -16.98
C ALA A 228 21.72 -4.44 -17.79
N GLY A 229 20.50 -4.97 -17.78
CA GLY A 229 19.37 -4.34 -18.47
C GLY A 229 18.97 -2.97 -17.90
N PHE A 230 19.11 -2.77 -16.59
CA PHE A 230 18.80 -1.49 -15.93
C PHE A 230 19.90 -0.47 -16.21
N VAL A 231 21.16 -0.90 -16.18
CA VAL A 231 22.32 -0.09 -16.61
C VAL A 231 22.17 0.35 -18.06
N HIS A 232 21.87 -0.58 -18.97
CA HIS A 232 21.67 -0.28 -20.39
C HIS A 232 20.61 0.81 -20.60
N LEU A 233 19.42 0.63 -20.01
CA LEU A 233 18.33 1.59 -20.14
C LEU A 233 18.64 2.96 -19.50
N LEU A 234 19.37 3.00 -18.38
CA LEU A 234 19.82 4.26 -17.79
C LEU A 234 20.81 4.99 -18.71
N LEU A 235 21.71 4.26 -19.37
CA LEU A 235 22.64 4.83 -20.34
C LEU A 235 21.90 5.36 -21.58
N GLU A 236 20.91 4.62 -22.09
CA GLU A 236 20.03 5.09 -23.17
C GLU A 236 19.23 6.34 -22.76
N ALA A 237 18.84 6.45 -21.49
CA ALA A 237 18.18 7.63 -20.93
C ALA A 237 19.14 8.80 -20.63
N GLY A 238 20.45 8.65 -20.88
CA GLY A 238 21.44 9.71 -20.72
C GLY A 238 21.97 9.91 -19.29
N ALA A 239 21.87 8.89 -18.42
CA ALA A 239 22.43 8.95 -17.07
C ALA A 239 23.94 9.21 -17.08
N LYS A 240 24.43 10.03 -16.14
CA LYS A 240 25.85 10.41 -16.07
C LYS A 240 26.71 9.23 -15.59
N THR A 241 27.70 8.87 -16.40
CA THR A 241 28.64 7.77 -16.13
C THR A 241 29.83 8.17 -15.25
N ASP A 242 30.16 9.46 -15.24
CA ASP A 242 31.32 10.05 -14.56
C ASP A 242 31.04 10.56 -13.14
N SER A 243 29.78 10.50 -12.70
CA SER A 243 29.41 10.81 -11.33
C SER A 243 30.18 9.93 -10.35
N ILE A 244 30.50 10.48 -9.17
CA ILE A 244 31.18 9.77 -8.08
C ILE A 244 30.35 9.78 -6.81
N ASP A 245 30.37 8.67 -6.08
CA ASP A 245 29.79 8.57 -4.74
C ASP A 245 30.67 9.26 -3.68
N ASN A 246 30.23 9.25 -2.42
CA ASN A 246 30.99 9.85 -1.31
C ASN A 246 32.35 9.17 -1.04
N PHE A 247 32.65 8.05 -1.71
CA PHE A 247 33.91 7.32 -1.64
C PHE A 247 34.77 7.54 -2.90
N GLY A 248 34.35 8.42 -3.81
CA GLY A 248 35.04 8.69 -5.06
C GLY A 248 34.88 7.60 -6.13
N ARG A 249 33.87 6.72 -6.00
CA ARG A 249 33.66 5.60 -6.93
C ARG A 249 32.60 5.93 -7.98
N THR A 250 32.90 5.60 -9.23
CA THR A 250 31.97 5.66 -10.36
C THR A 250 31.14 4.39 -10.48
N ALA A 251 30.11 4.39 -11.33
CA ALA A 251 29.34 3.18 -11.63
C ALA A 251 30.23 2.04 -12.15
N PHE A 252 31.26 2.35 -12.96
CA PHE A 252 32.22 1.37 -13.45
C PHE A 252 32.98 0.70 -12.28
N ALA A 253 33.48 1.49 -11.32
CA ALA A 253 34.18 0.95 -10.16
C ALA A 253 33.28 0.01 -9.34
N HIS A 254 32.02 0.39 -9.13
CA HIS A 254 31.04 -0.47 -8.45
C HIS A 254 30.81 -1.82 -9.17
N ALA A 255 30.60 -1.80 -10.49
CA ALA A 255 30.43 -3.02 -11.29
C ALA A 255 31.69 -3.90 -11.30
N HIS A 256 32.87 -3.27 -11.42
CA HIS A 256 34.16 -3.95 -11.45
C HIS A 256 34.47 -4.64 -10.11
N ASP A 257 34.36 -3.91 -9.00
CA ASP A 257 34.66 -4.42 -7.67
C ASP A 257 33.69 -5.52 -7.23
N ALA A 258 32.43 -5.46 -7.70
CA ALA A 258 31.43 -6.49 -7.49
C ALA A 258 31.55 -7.70 -8.46
N GLY A 259 32.44 -7.62 -9.46
CA GLY A 259 32.68 -8.72 -10.41
C GLY A 259 31.60 -8.90 -11.49
N HIS A 260 30.81 -7.87 -11.78
CA HIS A 260 29.69 -7.94 -12.73
C HIS A 260 30.15 -7.66 -14.16
N ALA A 261 30.78 -8.67 -14.80
CA ALA A 261 31.45 -8.55 -16.10
C ALA A 261 30.58 -7.94 -17.23
N GLU A 262 29.29 -8.29 -17.28
CA GLU A 262 28.38 -7.73 -18.29
C GLU A 262 28.16 -6.22 -18.10
N THR A 263 27.90 -5.77 -16.87
CA THR A 263 27.78 -4.34 -16.55
C THR A 263 29.09 -3.58 -16.73
N VAL A 264 30.23 -4.20 -16.44
CA VAL A 264 31.56 -3.63 -16.71
C VAL A 264 31.70 -3.37 -18.20
N SER A 265 31.37 -4.36 -19.04
CA SER A 265 31.41 -4.22 -20.49
C SER A 265 30.49 -3.07 -20.95
N LEU A 266 29.25 -3.01 -20.48
CA LEU A 266 28.34 -1.91 -20.82
C LEU A 266 28.90 -0.54 -20.47
N LEU A 267 29.54 -0.39 -19.31
CA LEU A 267 30.06 0.89 -18.85
C LEU A 267 31.40 1.29 -19.52
N GLN A 268 32.18 0.34 -20.02
CA GLN A 268 33.42 0.61 -20.77
C GLN A 268 33.20 1.25 -22.13
N HIS A 269 32.07 0.95 -22.78
CA HIS A 269 31.81 1.39 -24.15
C HIS A 269 31.17 2.80 -24.21
N VAL A 270 31.02 3.49 -23.07
CA VAL A 270 30.33 4.79 -22.97
C VAL A 270 31.25 5.90 -22.41
N SER A 271 32.53 5.60 -22.19
CA SER A 271 33.57 6.56 -21.73
C SER A 271 34.44 7.10 -22.86
#